data_AF-J8DBE6-F1
#
_entry.id   AF-J8DBE6-F1
#
_cell.length_a   1.000
_cell.length_b   1.000
_cell.length_c   1.000
_cell.angle_alpha   90.00
_cell.angle_beta   90.00
_cell.angle_gamma   90.00
#
_symmetry.space_group_name_H-M   'P 1'
#
loop_
_entity.id
_entity.type
_entity.pdbx_description
1 polymer ?
#
loop_
_entity_poly.entity_id
_entity_poly.type
_entity_poly.pdbx_seq_one_letter_code
_entity_poly.pdbx_strand_id
1 'polypeptide(L)'
;MNKLKKSSKVIVMFFILHVILLIFSPNRIVGRSAIQKDDIKLHVYAQATTGAPQKISKSDLAILKEKIKDTYPNIKSTDIELEGDTPFRHVDDPAFIGEFTVYGKVIGTTLNETSRENTVAVLKVSYWDMPMIQYLFYEEAIAYNFVTYIFCCTLHPLFMS
;
A
#
# COMPACT_ATOMS: atom_id res chain seq x y z
N MET A 1 18.23 -0.76 43.33
CA MET A 1 17.41 0.13 42.47
C MET A 1 18.10 0.57 41.17
N ASN A 2 19.40 0.92 41.17
CA ASN A 2 20.10 1.40 39.96
C ASN A 2 20.27 0.37 38.83
N LYS A 3 20.42 -0.93 39.12
CA LYS A 3 20.55 -1.97 38.08
C LYS A 3 19.26 -2.18 37.26
N LEU A 4 18.09 -2.17 37.91
CA LEU A 4 16.79 -2.30 37.24
C LEU A 4 16.50 -1.10 36.32
N LYS A 5 16.78 0.13 36.77
CA LYS A 5 16.68 1.35 35.93
C LYS A 5 17.65 1.29 34.73
N LYS A 6 18.86 0.74 34.90
CA LYS A 6 19.84 0.60 33.81
C LYS A 6 19.44 -0.46 32.79
N SER A 7 18.93 -1.62 33.22
CA SER A 7 18.43 -2.67 32.32
C SER A 7 17.18 -2.25 31.56
N SER A 8 16.27 -1.51 32.19
CA SER A 8 15.08 -0.94 31.54
C SER A 8 15.45 0.02 30.40
N LYS A 9 16.43 0.92 30.61
CA LYS A 9 16.90 1.83 29.54
C LYS A 9 17.51 1.09 28.35
N VAL A 10 18.24 -0.01 28.59
CA VAL A 10 18.84 -0.83 27.53
C VAL A 10 17.75 -1.51 26.69
N ILE A 11 16.72 -2.06 27.33
CA ILE A 11 15.58 -2.68 26.64
C ILE A 11 14.83 -1.65 25.78
N VAL A 12 14.55 -0.46 26.33
CA VAL A 12 13.90 0.63 25.58
C VAL A 12 14.74 1.05 24.38
N MET A 13 16.06 1.16 24.52
CA MET A 13 16.95 1.50 23.41
C MET A 13 16.94 0.43 22.30
N PHE A 14 16.97 -0.85 22.66
CA PHE A 14 16.84 -1.95 21.69
C PHE A 14 15.49 -1.93 20.99
N PHE A 15 14.42 -1.61 21.72
CA PHE A 15 13.08 -1.54 21.17
C PHE A 15 12.94 -0.38 20.17
N ILE A 16 13.43 0.82 20.52
CA ILE A 16 13.49 1.98 19.61
C ILE A 16 14.30 1.63 18.35
N LEU A 17 15.45 0.98 18.52
CA LEU A 17 16.27 0.55 17.39
C LEU A 17 15.51 -0.45 16.51
N HIS A 18 14.75 -1.38 17.10
CA HIS A 18 13.94 -2.34 16.35
C HIS A 18 12.84 -1.66 15.53
N VAL A 19 12.16 -0.66 16.11
CA VAL A 19 11.14 0.13 15.40
C VAL A 19 11.75 0.93 14.26
N ILE A 20 12.90 1.57 14.49
CA ILE A 20 13.65 2.28 13.44
C ILE A 20 13.98 1.29 12.32
N LEU A 21 14.52 0.12 12.65
CA LEU A 21 14.80 -0.91 11.65
C LEU A 21 13.54 -1.35 10.90
N LEU A 22 12.38 -1.47 11.54
CA LEU A 22 11.12 -1.79 10.88
C LEU A 22 10.65 -0.65 9.95
N ILE A 23 10.75 0.61 10.38
CA ILE A 23 10.39 1.80 9.59
C ILE A 23 11.28 1.94 8.35
N PHE A 24 12.59 1.76 8.53
CA PHE A 24 13.57 1.95 7.45
C PHE A 24 13.85 0.66 6.66
N SER A 25 13.34 -0.48 7.11
CA SER A 25 13.43 -1.72 6.33
C SER A 25 12.68 -1.54 5.01
N PRO A 26 13.28 -1.88 3.86
CA PRO A 26 12.60 -1.85 2.58
C PRO A 26 11.63 -3.04 2.45
N ASN A 27 10.96 -3.42 3.53
CA ASN A 27 10.04 -4.53 3.55
C ASN A 27 8.85 -4.20 2.65
N ARG A 28 8.64 -5.06 1.67
CA ARG A 28 7.54 -5.00 0.71
C ARG A 28 6.61 -6.17 0.98
N ILE A 29 5.33 -5.89 1.07
CA ILE A 29 4.29 -6.93 1.02
C ILE A 29 4.03 -7.17 -0.46
N VAL A 30 4.06 -8.44 -0.87
CA VAL A 30 3.99 -8.82 -2.28
C VAL A 30 2.89 -9.85 -2.52
N GLY A 31 2.17 -9.70 -3.64
CA GLY A 31 1.30 -10.75 -4.16
C GLY A 31 2.11 -11.94 -4.64
N ARG A 32 1.63 -13.18 -4.42
CA ARG A 32 2.41 -14.42 -4.68
C ARG A 32 2.56 -14.79 -6.16
N SER A 33 2.02 -13.99 -7.07
CA SER A 33 2.00 -14.30 -8.50
C SER A 33 3.26 -13.76 -9.19
N ALA A 34 3.75 -14.43 -10.24
CA ALA A 34 5.01 -14.07 -10.89
C ALA A 34 4.83 -12.92 -11.90
N ILE A 35 5.79 -11.98 -11.94
CA ILE A 35 5.85 -10.94 -12.96
C ILE A 35 6.14 -11.58 -14.32
N GLN A 36 5.27 -11.35 -15.30
CA GLN A 36 5.45 -11.79 -16.67
C GLN A 36 6.19 -10.74 -17.50
N LYS A 37 6.90 -11.18 -18.54
CA LYS A 37 7.69 -10.30 -19.42
C LYS A 37 6.87 -9.18 -20.08
N ASP A 38 5.60 -9.46 -20.37
CA ASP A 38 4.70 -8.53 -21.05
C ASP A 38 3.80 -7.74 -20.09
N ASP A 39 3.96 -7.90 -18.77
CA ASP A 39 3.18 -7.15 -17.79
C ASP A 39 3.50 -5.65 -17.86
N ILE A 40 2.48 -4.83 -17.64
CA ILE A 40 2.58 -3.38 -17.51
C ILE A 40 2.79 -3.07 -16.06
N LYS A 41 3.89 -2.37 -15.75
CA LYS A 41 4.12 -1.80 -14.43
C LYS A 41 3.38 -0.47 -14.32
N LEU A 42 2.52 -0.33 -13.31
CA LEU A 42 1.79 0.90 -13.03
C LEU A 42 1.91 1.25 -11.54
N HIS A 43 2.06 2.54 -11.23
CA HIS A 43 1.97 3.04 -9.86
C HIS A 43 0.54 3.47 -9.56
N VAL A 44 -0.07 2.85 -8.56
CA VAL A 44 -1.46 3.07 -8.17
C VAL A 44 -1.50 3.91 -6.90
N TYR A 45 -2.22 5.03 -6.97
CA TYR A 45 -2.35 5.96 -5.85
C TYR A 45 -3.47 5.54 -4.89
N ALA A 46 -3.23 5.83 -3.61
CA ALA A 46 -4.23 5.67 -2.56
C ALA A 46 -5.48 6.49 -2.89
N GLN A 47 -6.65 5.88 -2.72
CA GLN A 47 -7.94 6.54 -2.91
C GLN A 47 -8.78 6.37 -1.66
N ALA A 48 -9.42 7.45 -1.22
CA ALA A 48 -10.25 7.47 -0.01
C ALA A 48 -11.56 6.68 -0.14
N THR A 49 -11.84 6.11 -1.31
CA THR A 49 -13.06 5.36 -1.61
C THR A 49 -12.75 3.88 -1.75
N THR A 50 -13.52 3.03 -1.07
CA THR A 50 -13.39 1.57 -0.97
C THR A 50 -13.70 0.79 -2.26
N GLY A 51 -13.76 1.45 -3.42
CA GLY A 51 -14.20 0.86 -4.69
C GLY A 51 -13.43 1.34 -5.91
N ALA A 52 -13.54 0.57 -6.99
CA ALA A 52 -13.04 0.94 -8.31
C ALA A 52 -13.73 2.23 -8.81
N PRO A 53 -13.07 2.98 -9.70
CA PRO A 53 -11.72 2.74 -10.23
C PRO A 53 -10.61 3.39 -9.38
N GLN A 54 -9.41 2.84 -9.47
CA GLN A 54 -8.18 3.37 -8.88
C GLN A 54 -7.47 4.33 -9.83
N LYS A 55 -6.60 5.21 -9.30
CA LYS A 55 -5.89 6.21 -10.12
C LYS A 55 -4.42 5.88 -10.35
N ILE A 56 -3.97 6.14 -11.57
CA ILE A 56 -2.55 6.10 -11.97
C ILE A 56 -2.05 7.48 -12.40
N SER A 57 -0.73 7.62 -12.51
CA SER A 57 -0.09 8.86 -12.96
C SER A 57 -0.36 9.13 -14.45
N LYS A 58 -0.22 10.40 -14.88
CA LYS A 58 -0.29 10.74 -16.31
C LYS A 58 0.82 10.08 -17.13
N SER A 59 1.99 9.89 -16.55
CA SER A 59 3.10 9.15 -17.16
C SER A 59 2.77 7.68 -17.36
N ASP A 60 2.20 7.03 -16.34
CA ASP A 60 1.79 5.63 -16.43
C ASP A 60 0.64 5.45 -17.42
N LEU A 61 -0.27 6.43 -17.52
CA LEU A 61 -1.30 6.43 -18.57
C LEU A 61 -0.69 6.49 -19.98
N ALA A 62 0.39 7.25 -20.19
CA ALA A 62 1.05 7.30 -21.49
C ALA A 62 1.68 5.94 -21.85
N ILE A 63 2.34 5.28 -20.89
CA ILE A 63 2.92 3.94 -21.04
C ILE A 63 1.81 2.91 -21.34
N LEU A 64 0.72 2.96 -20.57
CA LEU A 64 -0.44 2.11 -20.74
C LEU A 64 -1.00 2.24 -22.15
N LYS A 65 -1.26 3.48 -22.60
CA LYS A 65 -1.78 3.80 -23.94
C LYS A 65 -0.86 3.27 -25.04
N GLU A 66 0.44 3.48 -24.91
CA GLU A 66 1.40 3.02 -25.91
C GLU A 66 1.37 1.49 -26.05
N LYS A 67 1.27 0.77 -24.93
CA LYS A 67 1.28 -0.70 -24.94
C LYS A 67 0.01 -1.33 -25.47
N ILE A 68 -1.13 -0.65 -25.34
CA ILE A 68 -2.45 -1.18 -25.73
C ILE A 68 -3.08 -0.46 -26.93
N LYS A 69 -2.37 0.46 -27.57
CA LYS A 69 -2.89 1.31 -28.66
C LYS A 69 -3.59 0.51 -29.77
N ASP A 70 -3.09 -0.69 -30.07
CA ASP A 70 -3.60 -1.53 -31.16
C ASP A 70 -4.88 -2.28 -30.76
N THR A 71 -5.13 -2.47 -29.46
CA THR A 71 -6.29 -3.22 -28.94
C THR A 71 -7.36 -2.31 -28.35
N TYR A 72 -6.96 -1.27 -27.61
CA TYR A 72 -7.86 -0.35 -26.89
C TYR A 72 -7.43 1.12 -27.11
N PRO A 73 -7.61 1.69 -28.32
CA PRO A 73 -7.13 3.03 -28.66
C PRO A 73 -7.85 4.17 -27.93
N ASN A 74 -9.04 3.90 -27.38
CA ASN A 74 -9.94 4.93 -26.85
C ASN A 74 -9.76 5.24 -25.35
N ILE A 75 -8.81 4.59 -24.67
CA ILE A 75 -8.59 4.82 -23.24
C ILE A 75 -8.00 6.22 -23.04
N LYS A 76 -8.69 7.06 -22.25
CA LYS A 76 -8.23 8.43 -21.95
C LYS A 76 -8.14 8.74 -20.46
N SER A 77 -8.79 7.95 -19.61
CA SER A 77 -8.81 8.17 -18.17
C SER A 77 -7.52 7.72 -17.50
N THR A 78 -7.13 8.42 -16.43
CA THR A 78 -6.14 7.94 -15.45
C THR A 78 -6.73 6.94 -14.47
N ASP A 79 -8.02 6.68 -14.58
CA ASP A 79 -8.71 5.69 -13.77
C ASP A 79 -8.54 4.30 -14.41
N ILE A 80 -8.25 3.31 -13.58
CA ILE A 80 -8.10 1.90 -13.96
C ILE A 80 -8.91 1.03 -12.99
N GLU A 81 -9.31 -0.14 -13.45
CA GLU A 81 -9.90 -1.17 -12.62
C GLU A 81 -8.92 -2.34 -12.49
N LEU A 82 -8.75 -2.85 -11.27
CA LEU A 82 -7.88 -3.98 -10.99
C LEU A 82 -8.70 -5.25 -10.78
N GLU A 83 -8.42 -6.28 -11.57
CA GLU A 83 -9.04 -7.61 -11.47
C GLU A 83 -8.03 -8.68 -11.02
N GLY A 84 -8.50 -9.69 -10.29
CA GLY A 84 -7.68 -10.83 -9.88
C GLY A 84 -7.19 -10.72 -8.43
N ASP A 85 -5.95 -11.14 -8.19
CA ASP A 85 -5.31 -11.05 -6.88
C ASP A 85 -4.80 -9.63 -6.63
N THR A 86 -5.57 -8.83 -5.91
CA THR A 86 -5.27 -7.42 -5.62
C THR A 86 -5.00 -7.23 -4.13
N PRO A 87 -4.23 -6.20 -3.73
CA PRO A 87 -3.98 -5.93 -2.31
C PRO A 87 -5.29 -5.74 -1.51
N PHE A 88 -6.36 -5.25 -2.15
CA PHE A 88 -7.69 -5.06 -1.56
C PHE A 88 -8.34 -6.33 -1.01
N ARG A 89 -7.88 -7.52 -1.44
CA ARG A 89 -8.38 -8.81 -0.94
C ARG A 89 -7.66 -9.29 0.33
N HIS A 90 -6.56 -8.63 0.70
CA HIS A 90 -5.68 -9.04 1.80
C HIS A 90 -5.72 -8.06 2.98
N VAL A 91 -6.65 -7.10 2.96
CA VAL A 91 -6.87 -6.13 4.04
C VAL A 91 -8.35 -6.14 4.43
N ASP A 92 -8.64 -5.89 5.71
CA ASP A 92 -10.02 -5.82 6.20
C ASP A 92 -10.73 -4.52 5.76
N ASP A 93 -10.01 -3.41 5.71
CA ASP A 93 -10.51 -2.13 5.19
C ASP A 93 -9.63 -1.63 4.02
N PRO A 94 -10.19 -1.53 2.79
CA PRO A 94 -9.51 -0.94 1.63
C PRO A 94 -8.96 0.47 1.85
N ALA A 95 -9.49 1.25 2.79
CA ALA A 95 -8.99 2.58 3.12
C ALA A 95 -7.54 2.57 3.66
N PHE A 96 -7.09 1.43 4.16
CA PHE A 96 -5.73 1.22 4.66
C PHE A 96 -4.72 0.87 3.57
N ILE A 97 -5.17 0.71 2.32
CA ILE A 97 -4.28 0.55 1.18
C ILE A 97 -3.81 1.92 0.74
N GLY A 98 -2.52 2.17 0.98
CA GLY A 98 -1.83 3.35 0.49
C GLY A 98 -1.44 3.21 -0.98
N GLU A 99 -0.32 3.81 -1.34
CA GLU A 99 0.22 3.71 -2.70
C GLU A 99 0.96 2.37 -2.90
N PHE A 100 0.71 1.72 -4.03
CA PHE A 100 1.32 0.44 -4.37
C PHE A 100 1.62 0.34 -5.85
N THR A 101 2.54 -0.55 -6.21
CA THR A 101 2.87 -0.86 -7.60
C THR A 101 2.16 -2.15 -8.00
N VAL A 102 1.59 -2.15 -9.21
CA VAL A 102 1.01 -3.35 -9.82
C VAL A 102 1.70 -3.67 -11.13
N TYR A 103 1.70 -4.96 -11.43
CA TYR A 103 2.11 -5.54 -12.70
C TYR A 103 0.96 -6.38 -13.20
N GLY A 104 0.60 -6.21 -14.47
CA GLY A 104 -0.49 -6.99 -15.04
C GLY A 104 -0.72 -6.71 -16.52
N LYS A 105 -1.76 -7.34 -17.06
CA LYS A 105 -2.15 -7.19 -18.47
C LYS A 105 -3.54 -6.59 -18.57
N VAL A 106 -3.72 -5.67 -19.51
CA VAL A 106 -5.05 -5.15 -19.84
C VAL A 106 -5.84 -6.23 -20.55
N ILE A 107 -6.99 -6.60 -19.98
CA ILE A 107 -7.87 -7.64 -20.51
C ILE A 107 -9.16 -7.08 -21.12
N GLY A 108 -9.41 -5.78 -20.94
CA GLY A 108 -10.61 -5.14 -21.45
C GLY A 108 -10.72 -3.70 -21.02
N THR A 109 -11.88 -3.14 -21.30
CA THR A 109 -12.29 -1.83 -20.82
C THR A 109 -13.70 -1.88 -20.28
N THR A 110 -13.98 -1.10 -19.25
CA THR A 110 -15.33 -0.98 -18.68
C THR A 110 -15.73 0.48 -18.57
N LEU A 111 -17.03 0.72 -18.37
CA LEU A 111 -17.54 2.05 -18.09
C LEU A 111 -17.22 2.39 -16.64
N ASN A 112 -16.67 3.59 -16.41
CA ASN A 112 -16.52 4.10 -15.06
C ASN A 112 -17.92 4.29 -14.45
N GLU A 113 -18.30 3.48 -13.47
CA GLU A 113 -19.64 3.55 -12.86
C GLU A 113 -19.90 4.90 -12.17
N THR A 114 -18.85 5.56 -11.67
CA THR A 114 -18.94 6.87 -11.01
C THR A 114 -19.16 8.00 -12.01
N SER A 115 -18.46 7.97 -13.14
CA SER A 115 -18.50 9.05 -14.14
C SER A 115 -19.48 8.80 -15.29
N ARG A 116 -19.85 7.54 -15.57
CA ARG A 116 -20.61 7.01 -16.72
C ARG A 116 -20.17 7.43 -18.13
N GLU A 117 -19.27 8.39 -18.24
CA GLU A 117 -18.81 8.99 -19.50
C GLU A 117 -17.44 8.47 -19.93
N ASN A 118 -16.66 7.91 -18.99
CA ASN A 118 -15.27 7.53 -19.21
C ASN A 118 -15.08 6.02 -19.26
N THR A 119 -14.49 5.54 -20.35
CA THR A 119 -14.01 4.16 -20.49
C THR A 119 -12.68 3.99 -19.74
N VAL A 120 -12.63 3.06 -18.79
CA VAL A 120 -11.45 2.75 -17.96
C VAL A 120 -10.85 1.41 -18.35
N ALA A 121 -9.53 1.28 -18.19
CA ALA A 121 -8.82 0.04 -18.48
C ALA A 121 -9.03 -0.97 -17.36
N VAL A 122 -9.34 -2.23 -17.71
CA VAL A 122 -9.37 -3.34 -16.75
C VAL A 122 -8.04 -4.07 -16.82
N LEU A 123 -7.27 -4.00 -15.74
CA LEU A 123 -5.96 -4.62 -15.59
C LEU A 123 -6.09 -5.88 -14.74
N LYS A 124 -5.81 -7.04 -15.35
CA LYS A 124 -5.66 -8.29 -14.60
C LYS A 124 -4.31 -8.29 -13.90
N VAL A 125 -4.31 -8.27 -12.58
CA VAL A 125 -3.10 -8.19 -11.75
C VAL A 125 -2.38 -9.54 -11.76
N SER A 126 -1.10 -9.49 -12.15
CA SER A 126 -0.16 -10.62 -12.13
C SER A 126 0.81 -10.54 -10.95
N TYR A 127 1.10 -9.35 -10.43
CA TYR A 127 1.92 -9.15 -9.23
C TYR A 127 1.64 -7.76 -8.67
N TRP A 128 1.74 -7.61 -7.36
CA TRP A 128 1.63 -6.30 -6.71
C TRP A 128 2.64 -6.22 -5.57
N ASP A 129 3.16 -5.03 -5.32
CA ASP A 129 3.99 -4.75 -4.15
C ASP A 129 3.58 -3.45 -3.47
N MET A 130 3.47 -3.51 -2.13
CA MET A 130 3.10 -2.39 -1.29
C MET A 130 4.15 -2.19 -0.19
N PRO A 131 4.49 -0.95 0.18
CA PRO A 131 5.36 -0.68 1.34
C PRO A 131 4.74 -1.22 2.63
N MET A 132 5.45 -2.10 3.35
CA MET A 132 4.97 -2.70 4.62
C MET A 132 4.66 -1.66 5.69
N ILE A 133 5.35 -0.51 5.64
CA ILE A 133 5.11 0.59 6.57
C ILE A 133 3.66 1.09 6.50
N GLN A 134 3.05 1.14 5.32
CA GLN A 134 1.66 1.56 5.20
C GLN A 134 0.75 0.57 5.94
N TYR A 135 0.94 -0.73 5.75
CA TYR A 135 0.16 -1.75 6.46
C TYR A 135 0.27 -1.66 8.00
N LEU A 136 1.48 -1.49 8.54
CA LEU A 136 1.73 -1.46 9.99
C LEU A 136 1.14 -0.23 10.70
N PHE A 137 1.05 0.91 10.01
CA PHE A 137 0.58 2.17 10.61
C PHE A 137 -0.91 2.43 10.37
N TYR A 138 -1.54 1.72 9.44
CA TYR A 138 -2.96 1.88 9.13
C TYR A 138 -3.88 0.89 9.85
N GLU A 139 -3.40 -0.29 10.27
CA GLU A 139 -4.10 -1.04 11.33
C GLU A 139 -4.02 -0.25 12.65
N GLU A 140 -5.01 0.61 12.88
CA GLU A 140 -5.13 1.51 14.04
C GLU A 140 -4.89 0.80 15.39
N ALA A 141 -5.11 -0.52 15.45
CA ALA A 141 -4.92 -1.33 16.65
C ALA A 141 -3.46 -1.47 17.10
N ILE A 142 -2.48 -1.50 16.17
CA ILE A 142 -1.07 -1.68 16.55
C ILE A 142 -0.47 -0.33 16.92
N ALA A 143 -0.62 0.72 16.10
CA ALA A 143 -0.04 2.02 16.39
C ALA A 143 -0.58 2.65 17.68
N TYR A 144 -1.89 2.54 17.97
CA TYR A 144 -2.48 3.12 19.17
C TYR A 144 -2.04 2.37 20.45
N ASN A 145 -2.05 1.03 20.44
CA ASN A 145 -1.53 0.24 21.56
C ASN A 145 -0.01 0.43 21.72
N PHE A 146 0.72 0.62 20.63
CA PHE A 146 2.16 0.82 20.63
C PHE A 146 2.58 2.18 21.22
N VAL A 147 1.92 3.26 20.80
CA VAL A 147 2.14 4.61 21.35
C VAL A 147 1.67 4.69 22.80
N THR A 148 0.52 4.08 23.12
CA THR A 148 0.01 4.03 24.50
C THR A 148 0.92 3.22 25.40
N TYR A 149 1.44 2.07 24.94
CA TYR A 149 2.40 1.25 25.68
C TYR A 149 3.71 2.00 25.94
N ILE A 150 4.25 2.71 24.93
CA ILE A 150 5.44 3.57 25.12
C ILE A 150 5.13 4.67 26.14
N PHE A 151 3.99 5.37 26.03
CA PHE A 151 3.64 6.45 26.96
C PHE A 151 3.45 5.94 28.41
N CYS A 152 2.72 4.84 28.59
CA CYS A 152 2.43 4.25 29.90
C CYS A 152 3.67 3.61 30.54
N CYS A 153 4.48 2.88 29.78
CA CYS A 153 5.63 2.13 30.32
C CYS A 153 6.94 2.95 30.39
N THR A 154 7.10 4.00 29.58
CA THR A 154 8.35 4.78 29.54
C THR A 154 8.24 6.20 30.08
N LEU A 155 7.16 6.94 29.80
CA LEU A 155 7.03 8.35 30.20
C LEU A 155 6.38 8.53 31.57
N HIS A 156 5.36 7.74 31.92
CA HIS A 156 4.69 7.84 33.22
C HIS A 156 5.63 7.63 34.44
N PRO A 157 6.60 6.69 34.43
CA PRO A 157 7.54 6.53 35.54
C PRO A 157 8.65 7.60 35.58
N LEU A 158 8.85 8.35 34.49
CA LEU A 158 9.83 9.45 34.40
C LEU A 158 9.29 10.78 34.92
N PHE A 159 7.96 10.99 34.88
CA PHE A 159 7.30 12.21 35.37
C PHE A 159 6.82 12.13 36.83
N MET A 160 6.79 10.94 37.44
CA MET A 160 6.48 10.73 38.87
C MET A 160 7.71 10.55 39.77
N SER A 161 8.92 10.83 39.27
CA SER A 161 10.17 10.85 40.04
C SER A 161 10.74 12.25 40.13
#